data_AF-A0A7J9ILY8-F1
#
_entry.id   AF-A0A7J9ILY8-F1
#
_cell.length_a   1.000
_cell.length_b   1.000
_cell.length_c   1.000
_cell.angle_alpha   90.00
_cell.angle_beta   90.00
_cell.angle_gamma   90.00
#
_symmetry.space_group_name_H-M   'P 1'
#
loop_
_entity.id
_entity.type
_entity.pdbx_description
1 polymer ?
#
loop_
_entity_poly.entity_id
_entity_poly.type
_entity_poly.pdbx_seq_one_letter_code
_entity_poly.pdbx_strand_id
1 'polypeptide(L)' 'MQFWDKYGNVAQLLFVKLDDALLKAMVRFWDPTYRCFKFNKVDMIPTIEEYSTLFHYDFRDPLRIY' A
#
# COMPACT_ATOMS: atom_id res chain seq x y z
N MET A 1 21.26 -10.86 -1.82
CA MET A 1 20.11 -10.32 -2.57
C MET A 1 19.60 -9.13 -1.81
N GLN A 2 19.63 -7.96 -2.43
CA GLN A 2 19.18 -6.73 -1.78
C GLN A 2 17.65 -6.72 -1.75
N PHE A 3 17.04 -6.05 -0.75
CA PHE A 3 15.59 -5.92 -0.63
C PHE A 3 14.93 -5.44 -1.94
N TRP A 4 15.62 -4.57 -2.67
CA TRP A 4 15.23 -4.08 -4.00
C TRP A 4 15.06 -5.17 -5.05
N ASP A 5 15.93 -6.17 -5.08
CA ASP A 5 15.87 -7.28 -6.04
C ASP A 5 14.59 -8.10 -5.85
N LYS A 6 14.07 -8.15 -4.61
CA LYS A 6 12.90 -8.94 -4.24
C LYS A 6 11.59 -8.16 -4.32
N TYR A 7 11.61 -6.87 -3.98
CA TYR A 7 10.40 -6.07 -3.79
C TYR A 7 10.24 -4.92 -4.80
N GLY A 8 11.22 -4.68 -5.68
CA GLY A 8 11.13 -3.70 -6.75
C GLY A 8 10.68 -2.31 -6.26
N ASN A 9 9.69 -1.73 -6.94
CA ASN A 9 9.20 -0.38 -6.65
C ASN A 9 8.50 -0.25 -5.29
N VAL A 10 8.04 -1.35 -4.68
CA VAL A 10 7.48 -1.32 -3.31
C VAL A 10 8.50 -0.75 -2.32
N ALA A 11 9.79 -1.03 -2.55
CA ALA A 11 10.84 -0.54 -1.70
C ALA A 11 10.97 0.99 -1.69
N GLN A 12 10.40 1.70 -2.67
CA GLN A 12 10.32 3.16 -2.64
C GLN A 12 9.47 3.67 -1.47
N LEU A 13 8.49 2.89 -0.99
CA LEU A 13 7.68 3.23 0.19
C LEU A 13 8.53 3.43 1.45
N LEU A 14 9.69 2.77 1.54
CA LEU A 14 10.60 2.91 2.68
C LEU A 14 11.24 4.31 2.78
N PHE A 15 11.24 5.07 1.68
CA PHE A 15 11.83 6.41 1.60
C PHE A 15 10.77 7.51 1.70
N VAL A 16 9.49 7.15 1.76
CA VAL A 16 8.41 8.10 2.01
C VAL A 16 8.60 8.68 3.40
N LYS A 17 8.79 9.99 3.48
CA LYS A 17 8.85 10.70 4.77
C LYS A 17 7.49 10.61 5.43
N LEU A 18 7.42 9.87 6.52
CA LEU A 18 6.24 9.79 7.37
C LEU A 18 6.25 10.94 8.37
N ASP A 19 5.09 11.57 8.55
CA ASP A 19 4.85 12.48 9.65
C ASP A 19 4.45 11.67 10.89
N ASP A 20 5.18 11.87 12.00
CA ASP A 20 4.97 11.11 13.23
C ASP A 20 3.57 11.32 13.84
N ALA A 21 3.02 12.53 13.71
CA ALA A 21 1.69 12.83 14.23
C ALA A 21 0.61 12.17 13.36
N LEU A 22 0.79 12.19 12.04
CA LEU A 22 -0.07 11.46 11.11
C LEU A 22 -0.04 9.96 11.39
N LEU A 23 1.14 9.36 11.54
CA LEU A 23 1.26 7.93 11.81
C LEU A 23 0.56 7.54 13.11
N LYS A 24 0.76 8.31 14.19
CA LYS A 24 0.06 8.11 15.46
C LYS A 24 -1.45 8.22 15.32
N ALA A 25 -1.93 9.15 14.50
CA ALA A 25 -3.36 9.27 14.22
C ALA A 25 -3.89 8.06 13.44
N MET A 26 -3.17 7.61 12.40
CA MET A 26 -3.56 6.49 11.54
C MET A 26 -3.60 5.15 12.30
N VAL A 27 -2.65 4.90 13.20
CA VAL A 27 -2.61 3.66 14.00
C VAL A 27 -3.91 3.44 14.79
N ARG A 28 -4.59 4.51 15.22
CA ARG A 28 -5.88 4.41 15.94
C ARG A 28 -7.00 3.84 15.08
N PHE A 29 -6.87 3.91 13.76
CA PHE A 29 -7.86 3.44 12.80
C PHE A 29 -7.46 2.10 12.17
N TRP A 30 -6.31 1.52 12.53
CA TRP A 30 -5.86 0.24 11.97
C TRP A 30 -6.70 -0.93 12.49
N ASP A 31 -7.35 -1.67 11.59
CA ASP A 31 -8.03 -2.92 11.89
C ASP A 31 -7.12 -4.11 11.53
N PRO A 32 -6.58 -4.84 12.52
CA PRO A 32 -5.66 -5.94 12.26
C PRO A 32 -6.33 -7.15 11.59
N THR A 33 -7.64 -7.31 11.71
CA THR A 33 -8.39 -8.43 11.12
C THR A 33 -8.43 -8.31 9.60
N TYR A 34 -8.72 -7.09 9.13
CA TYR A 34 -8.87 -6.80 7.70
C TYR A 34 -7.62 -6.20 7.07
N ARG A 35 -6.61 -5.84 7.89
CA ARG A 35 -5.35 -5.21 7.47
C ARG A 35 -5.59 -3.91 6.68
N CYS A 36 -6.55 -3.11 7.15
CA CYS A 36 -6.92 -1.82 6.56
C CYS A 36 -7.14 -0.74 7.63
N PHE A 37 -7.16 0.53 7.22
CA PHE A 37 -7.56 1.62 8.09
C PHE A 37 -9.07 1.85 7.99
N LYS A 38 -9.80 1.80 9.10
CA LYS A 38 -11.25 2.00 9.14
C LYS A 38 -11.62 3.35 9.69
N PHE A 39 -12.33 4.13 8.89
CA PHE A 39 -12.92 5.41 9.26
C PHE A 39 -14.43 5.26 9.35
N ASN A 40 -14.94 4.95 10.56
CA ASN A 40 -16.35 4.67 10.82
C ASN A 40 -16.92 3.57 9.91
N LYS A 41 -17.54 3.95 8.79
CA LYS A 41 -18.18 3.03 7.81
C LYS A 41 -17.38 2.92 6.50
N VAL A 42 -16.22 3.55 6.42
CA VAL A 42 -15.38 3.60 5.22
C VAL A 42 -14.05 2.94 5.52
N ASP A 43 -13.68 1.96 4.72
CA ASP A 43 -12.35 1.37 4.75
C ASP A 43 -11.45 2.17 3.80
N MET A 44 -10.31 2.64 4.30
CA MET A 44 -9.26 3.24 3.49
C MET A 44 -8.32 2.14 3.04
N ILE A 45 -8.56 1.68 1.81
CA ILE A 45 -7.75 0.70 1.09
C ILE A 45 -7.53 1.29 -0.31
N PRO A 46 -6.31 1.25 -0.86
CA PRO A 46 -6.08 1.67 -2.23
C PRO A 46 -6.93 0.86 -3.22
N THR A 47 -7.41 1.50 -4.28
CA THR A 47 -8.09 0.78 -5.37
C THR A 47 -7.10 -0.05 -6.19
N ILE A 48 -7.60 -0.92 -7.08
CA ILE A 48 -6.75 -1.72 -7.98
C ILE A 48 -5.89 -0.79 -8.86
N GLU A 49 -6.45 0.33 -9.33
CA GLU A 49 -5.75 1.32 -10.13
C GLU A 49 -4.66 2.07 -9.34
N GLU A 50 -4.91 2.35 -8.06
CA GLU A 50 -3.92 2.98 -7.18
C GLU A 50 -2.77 2.02 -6.86
N TYR A 51 -3.07 0.75 -6.59
CA TYR A 51 -2.04 -0.30 -6.46
C TYR A 51 -1.25 -0.48 -7.75
N SER A 52 -1.92 -0.43 -8.91
CA SER A 52 -1.27 -0.49 -10.23
C SER A 52 -0.23 0.60 -10.37
N THR A 53 -0.62 1.81 -10.01
CA THR A 53 0.24 2.99 -10.07
C THR A 53 1.39 2.88 -9.08
N LEU A 54 1.11 2.46 -7.84
CA LEU A 54 2.10 2.33 -6.77
C LEU A 54 3.18 1.29 -7.09
N PHE A 55 2.78 0.16 -7.67
CA PHE A 55 3.70 -0.93 -8.01
C PHE A 55 4.28 -0.81 -9.42
N HIS A 56 3.84 0.17 -10.21
CA HIS A 56 4.07 0.24 -11.66
C HIS A 56 3.75 -1.10 -12.35
N TYR A 57 2.66 -1.71 -11.94
CA TYR A 57 2.19 -3.00 -12.45
C TYR A 57 0.82 -2.81 -13.08
N ASP A 58 0.68 -3.11 -14.37
CA ASP A 58 -0.61 -2.98 -15.05
C ASP A 58 -1.50 -4.20 -14.77
N PHE A 59 -2.47 -4.05 -13.86
CA PHE A 59 -3.45 -5.10 -13.56
C PHE A 59 -4.53 -5.23 -14.63
N ARG A 60 -4.58 -4.34 -15.63
CA ARG A 60 -5.53 -4.39 -16.75
C ARG A 60 -5.04 -5.25 -17.91
N ASP A 61 -3.81 -5.75 -17.83
CA ASP A 61 -3.28 -6.77 -18.72
C ASP A 61 -3.50 -8.17 -18.14
N PRO A 62 -4.59 -8.88 -18.52
CA PRO A 62 -4.89 -10.21 -18.01
C PRO A 62 -3.86 -11.28 -18.43
N LEU A 63 -2.91 -10.96 -19.32
CA LEU A 63 -1.88 -11.89 -19.77
C LEU A 63 -0.60 -11.87 -18.91
N ARG A 64 -0.46 -10.92 -17.98
CA ARG A 64 0.71 -10.82 -17.07
C ARG A 64 0.55 -11.49 -15.71
N ILE A 65 -0.66 -11.96 -15.41
CA ILE A 65 -1.01 -12.66 -14.17
C ILE A 65 -0.73 -14.18 -14.23
N TYR A 66 -0.14 -14.68 -15.32
CA TYR A 66 0.25 -16.09 -15.50
C TYR A 66 1.73 -16.22 -15.83
#